data_AF-D5JD74-F1
#
_entry.id   AF-D5JD74-F1
#
_cell.length_a   1.000
_cell.length_b   1.000
_cell.length_c   1.000
_cell.angle_alpha   90.00
_cell.angle_beta   90.00
_cell.angle_gamma   90.00
#
_symmetry.space_group_name_H-M   'P 1'
#
loop_
_entity.id
_entity.type
_entity.pdbx_description
1 polymer ?
#
loop_
_entity_poly.entity_id
_entity_poly.type
_entity_poly.pdbx_seq_one_letter_code
_entity_poly.pdbx_strand_id
1 'polypeptide(L)'
;TVHYGPKQVTNGCEIKPSATVHRPNLQIAGRHFDDNKLFTLVMTDPDAPSPSEPNMREWLHWIVTDIPGAADASQGREIVPYMGPRPPIGIHRYVFVAFRQQDPMVMMMAPHVRHNFSTR
;
A
#
# COMPACT_ATOMS: atom_id res chain seq x y z
N THR A 1 -6.93 -9.58 -1.49
CA THR A 1 -7.10 -9.51 -0.03
C THR A 1 -5.80 -9.09 0.62
N VAL A 2 -5.82 -8.54 1.83
CA VAL A 2 -4.62 -8.11 2.57
C VAL A 2 -4.61 -8.81 3.94
N HIS A 3 -3.50 -9.43 4.33
CA HIS A 3 -3.37 -10.19 5.56
C HIS A 3 -2.07 -9.84 6.31
N TYR A 4 -2.18 -9.54 7.60
CA TYR A 4 -1.06 -9.46 8.53
C TYR A 4 -1.08 -10.71 9.43
N GLY A 5 -0.25 -11.71 9.10
CA GLY A 5 -0.31 -13.02 9.73
C GLY A 5 -1.70 -13.65 9.57
N PRO A 6 -2.35 -14.11 10.65
CA PRO A 6 -3.70 -14.69 10.57
C PRO A 6 -4.82 -13.64 10.40
N LYS A 7 -4.52 -12.34 10.55
CA LYS A 7 -5.54 -11.29 10.54
C LYS A 7 -5.75 -10.76 9.12
N GLN A 8 -6.95 -10.95 8.58
CA GLN A 8 -7.40 -10.28 7.36
C GLN A 8 -7.71 -8.80 7.66
N VAL A 9 -7.24 -7.90 6.80
CA VAL A 9 -7.59 -6.48 6.85
C VAL A 9 -8.98 -6.30 6.25
N THR A 10 -9.85 -5.59 6.96
CA THR A 10 -11.14 -5.11 6.46
C THR A 10 -11.23 -3.60 6.62
N ASN A 11 -12.11 -2.94 5.87
CA ASN A 11 -12.27 -1.49 5.95
C ASN A 11 -12.59 -1.05 7.39
N GLY A 12 -11.81 -0.12 7.91
CA GLY A 12 -11.96 0.42 9.26
C GLY A 12 -11.48 -0.50 10.40
N CYS A 13 -10.88 -1.66 10.12
CA CYS A 13 -10.37 -2.50 11.20
C CYS A 13 -9.13 -1.88 11.86
N GLU A 14 -9.05 -1.98 13.19
CA GLU A 14 -7.87 -1.54 13.92
C GLU A 14 -6.81 -2.64 13.96
N ILE A 15 -5.56 -2.29 13.65
CA ILE A 15 -4.41 -3.20 13.73
C ILE A 15 -3.30 -2.52 14.51
N LYS A 16 -2.73 -3.24 15.49
CA LYS A 16 -1.61 -2.72 16.29
C LYS A 16 -0.36 -2.57 15.41
N PRO A 17 0.41 -1.48 15.54
CA PRO A 17 1.67 -1.30 14.81
C PRO A 17 2.67 -2.46 14.95
N SER A 18 2.68 -3.14 16.10
CA SER A 18 3.53 -4.32 16.33
C SER A 18 3.20 -5.51 15.44
N ALA A 19 1.95 -5.61 14.95
CA ALA A 19 1.53 -6.65 14.02
C ALA A 19 1.82 -6.28 12.55
N THR A 20 2.23 -5.04 12.27
CA THR A 20 2.43 -4.50 10.91
C THR A 20 3.90 -4.16 10.63
N VAL A 21 4.84 -4.72 11.41
CA VAL A 21 6.28 -4.49 11.25
C VAL A 21 6.77 -4.99 9.89
N HIS A 22 6.31 -6.17 9.47
CA HIS A 22 6.58 -6.73 8.16
C HIS A 22 5.43 -6.45 7.20
N ARG A 23 5.71 -6.44 5.90
CA ARG A 23 4.70 -6.25 4.86
C ARG A 23 3.60 -7.32 4.95
N PRO A 24 2.35 -6.98 4.63
CA PRO A 24 1.29 -7.97 4.60
C PRO A 24 1.47 -8.95 3.43
N ASN A 25 0.85 -10.12 3.54
CA ASN A 25 0.54 -10.91 2.36
C ASN A 25 -0.62 -10.23 1.62
N LEU A 26 -0.44 -9.92 0.34
CA LEU A 26 -1.42 -9.15 -0.42
C LEU A 26 -1.64 -9.80 -1.77
N GLN A 27 -2.80 -10.41 -1.93
CA GLN A 27 -3.21 -11.07 -3.17
C GLN A 27 -4.14 -10.16 -3.98
N ILE A 28 -3.82 -9.94 -5.25
CA ILE A 28 -4.67 -9.26 -6.21
C ILE A 28 -5.63 -10.29 -6.81
N ALA A 29 -6.68 -10.64 -6.06
CA ALA A 29 -7.61 -11.71 -6.44
C ALA A 29 -9.07 -11.22 -6.43
N GLY A 30 -9.86 -11.70 -7.40
CA GLY A 30 -11.30 -11.47 -7.51
C GLY A 30 -11.78 -11.42 -8.97
N ARG A 31 -13.11 -11.42 -9.19
CA ARG A 31 -13.72 -11.49 -10.52
C ARG A 31 -13.32 -10.38 -11.51
N HIS A 32 -12.79 -9.27 -10.99
CA HIS A 32 -12.34 -8.11 -11.78
C HIS A 32 -10.82 -8.04 -11.93
N PHE A 33 -10.09 -8.99 -11.37
CA PHE A 33 -8.63 -9.05 -11.36
C PHE A 33 -8.18 -10.20 -12.27
N ASP A 34 -8.34 -10.00 -13.58
CA ASP A 34 -7.92 -10.93 -14.64
C ASP A 34 -6.39 -11.14 -14.60
N ASP A 35 -5.98 -12.41 -14.67
CA ASP A 35 -4.59 -12.88 -14.66
C ASP A 35 -3.74 -12.25 -15.78
N ASN A 36 -4.39 -11.80 -16.86
CA ASN A 36 -3.72 -11.13 -17.98
C ASN A 36 -3.46 -9.63 -17.75
N LYS A 37 -3.78 -9.09 -16.57
CA LYS A 37 -3.59 -7.67 -16.25
C LYS A 37 -2.51 -7.49 -15.19
N LEU A 38 -1.82 -6.36 -15.30
CA LEU A 38 -0.85 -5.91 -14.29
C LEU A 38 -1.50 -4.88 -13.38
N PHE A 39 -1.04 -4.86 -12.13
CA PHE A 39 -1.55 -3.97 -11.09
C PHE A 39 -0.42 -3.26 -10.36
N THR A 40 -0.68 -2.00 -10.03
CA THR A 40 0.13 -1.21 -9.10
C THR A 40 -0.59 -1.12 -7.78
N LEU A 41 0.09 -1.49 -6.71
CA LEU A 41 -0.34 -1.34 -5.33
C LEU A 41 0.35 -0.13 -4.70
N VAL A 42 -0.44 0.69 -4.00
CA VAL A 42 0.04 1.80 -3.18
C VAL A 42 -0.51 1.64 -1.76
N MET A 43 0.37 1.77 -0.76
CA MET A 43 -0.01 1.92 0.65
C MET A 43 0.36 3.32 1.13
N THR A 44 -0.60 4.03 1.71
CA THR A 44 -0.48 5.44 2.08
C THR A 44 -1.15 5.76 3.41
N ASP A 45 -0.69 6.81 4.09
CA ASP A 45 -1.21 7.34 5.34
C ASP A 45 -1.61 8.83 5.16
N PRO A 46 -2.90 9.14 5.01
CA PRO A 46 -3.39 10.50 4.81
C PRO A 46 -3.44 11.33 6.10
N ASP A 47 -3.10 10.73 7.25
CA ASP A 47 -3.20 11.33 8.57
C ASP A 47 -1.82 11.73 9.14
N ALA A 48 -0.74 11.65 8.37
CA ALA A 48 0.60 11.99 8.84
C ALA A 48 0.83 13.51 8.98
N PRO A 49 1.51 13.98 10.06
CA PRO A 49 1.99 13.21 11.22
C PRO A 49 0.92 12.98 12.30
N SER A 50 -0.20 13.70 12.25
CA SER A 50 -1.35 13.45 13.12
C SER A 50 -2.67 13.71 12.36
N PRO A 51 -3.76 13.00 12.69
CA PRO A 51 -5.04 13.19 11.99
C PRO A 51 -5.61 14.61 12.13
N SER A 52 -5.30 15.30 13.24
CA SER A 52 -5.73 16.68 13.51
C SER A 52 -4.90 17.72 12.75
N GLU A 53 -3.62 17.44 12.49
CA GLU A 53 -2.71 18.34 11.79
C GLU A 53 -1.91 17.57 10.71
N PRO A 54 -2.58 17.12 9.63
CA PRO A 54 -1.98 16.20 8.66
C PRO A 54 -1.16 16.96 7.59
N ASN A 55 -0.13 17.70 8.03
CA ASN A 55 0.69 18.55 7.14
C ASN A 55 1.73 17.79 6.29
N MET A 56 1.92 16.49 6.52
CA MET A 56 2.78 15.61 5.72
C MET A 56 1.98 14.65 4.84
N ARG A 57 0.67 14.85 4.74
CA ARG A 57 -0.22 13.96 4.00
C ARG A 57 -0.01 14.06 2.47
N GLU A 58 -0.12 12.97 1.73
CA GLU A 58 -0.15 11.60 2.24
C GLU A 58 1.28 11.12 2.48
N TRP A 59 1.49 10.28 3.49
CA TRP A 59 2.75 9.61 3.71
C TRP A 59 2.79 8.26 3.02
N LEU A 60 3.72 8.10 2.08
CA LEU A 60 3.85 6.90 1.29
C LEU A 60 4.56 5.77 2.04
N HIS A 61 3.86 4.66 2.26
CA HIS A 61 4.37 3.48 2.97
C HIS A 61 4.92 2.41 2.04
N TRP A 62 4.29 2.17 0.89
CA TRP A 62 4.67 1.07 0.00
C TRP A 62 4.20 1.33 -1.43
N ILE A 63 5.04 1.03 -2.43
CA ILE A 63 4.63 0.95 -3.85
C ILE A 63 5.20 -0.32 -4.45
N VAL A 64 4.33 -1.11 -5.07
CA VAL A 64 4.70 -2.25 -5.90
C VAL A 64 3.99 -2.13 -7.23
N THR A 65 4.73 -2.20 -8.33
CA THR A 65 4.18 -2.20 -9.69
C THR A 65 4.23 -3.59 -10.29
N ASP A 66 3.61 -3.75 -11.45
CA ASP A 66 3.74 -4.94 -12.30
C ASP A 66 3.35 -6.24 -11.59
N ILE A 67 2.41 -6.15 -10.64
CA ILE A 67 1.86 -7.33 -9.96
C ILE A 67 0.92 -8.04 -10.94
N PRO A 68 1.15 -9.31 -11.30
CA PRO A 68 0.20 -10.06 -12.11
C PRO A 68 -1.16 -10.22 -11.41
N GLY A 69 -2.24 -10.27 -12.18
CA GLY A 69 -3.55 -10.67 -11.68
C GLY A 69 -3.49 -12.06 -11.03
N ALA A 70 -4.32 -12.28 -10.01
CA ALA A 70 -4.33 -13.47 -9.15
C ALA A 70 -3.01 -13.78 -8.41
N ALA A 71 -2.02 -12.88 -8.45
CA ALA A 71 -0.75 -13.06 -7.75
C ALA A 71 -0.67 -12.26 -6.44
N ASP A 72 0.33 -12.61 -5.64
CA ASP A 72 0.74 -11.82 -4.47
C ASP A 72 1.65 -10.66 -4.90
N ALA A 73 1.61 -9.55 -4.15
CA ALA A 73 2.46 -8.39 -4.37
C ALA A 73 3.96 -8.72 -4.43
N SER A 74 4.42 -9.81 -3.82
CA SER A 74 5.81 -10.29 -3.95
C SER A 74 6.23 -10.67 -5.36
N GLN A 75 5.28 -10.90 -6.29
CA GLN A 75 5.57 -11.19 -7.70
C GLN A 75 5.68 -9.92 -8.56
N GLY A 76 5.40 -8.75 -8.00
CA GLY A 76 5.61 -7.47 -8.66
C GLY A 76 7.01 -6.89 -8.42
N ARG A 77 7.21 -5.68 -8.93
CA ARG A 77 8.43 -4.88 -8.73
C ARG A 77 8.21 -3.88 -7.60
N GLU A 78 8.95 -4.03 -6.51
CA GLU A 78 8.91 -3.08 -5.40
C GLU A 78 9.66 -1.79 -5.78
N ILE A 79 8.90 -0.69 -5.94
CA ILE A 79 9.46 0.64 -6.28
C ILE A 79 9.78 1.41 -5.01
N VAL A 80 8.87 1.37 -4.03
CA VAL A 80 9.07 1.99 -2.72
C VAL A 80 8.95 0.90 -1.67
N PRO A 81 10.03 0.55 -0.95
CA PRO A 81 10.02 -0.53 0.03
C PRO A 81 8.98 -0.30 1.11
N TYR A 82 8.39 -1.40 1.59
CA TYR A 82 7.41 -1.35 2.67
C TYR A 82 8.01 -0.72 3.93
N MET A 83 7.33 0.30 4.45
CA MET A 83 7.61 0.87 5.76
C MET A 83 6.40 0.65 6.66
N GLY A 84 6.57 -0.09 7.76
CA GLY A 84 5.46 -0.39 8.66
C GLY A 84 4.88 0.86 9.35
N PRO A 85 3.57 0.87 9.64
CA PRO A 85 2.92 1.87 10.49
C PRO A 85 3.70 2.17 11.78
N ARG A 86 4.00 3.44 12.02
CA ARG A 86 4.58 3.96 13.27
C ARG A 86 4.00 5.36 13.55
N PRO A 87 2.67 5.46 13.76
CA PRO A 87 2.03 6.75 13.97
C PRO A 87 2.57 7.38 15.27
N PRO A 88 3.02 8.63 15.25
CA PRO A 88 3.54 9.28 16.45
C PRO A 88 2.41 9.70 17.40
N ILE A 89 1.28 10.16 16.87
CA ILE A 89 0.16 10.72 17.65
C ILE A 89 -1.18 10.33 17.03
N GLY A 90 -2.08 9.78 17.85
CA GLY A 90 -3.45 9.48 17.43
C GLY A 90 -3.59 8.19 16.62
N ILE A 91 -4.78 8.02 16.04
CA ILE A 91 -5.14 6.83 15.24
C ILE A 91 -5.09 7.22 13.77
N HIS A 92 -4.18 6.59 13.02
CA HIS A 92 -3.98 6.85 11.60
C HIS A 92 -4.70 5.81 10.74
N ARG A 93 -5.19 6.24 9.58
CA ARG A 93 -5.71 5.37 8.54
C ARG A 93 -4.56 4.94 7.65
N TYR A 94 -4.49 3.64 7.38
CA TYR A 94 -3.57 3.09 6.40
C TYR A 94 -4.39 2.54 5.24
N VAL A 95 -4.21 3.13 4.06
CA VAL A 95 -5.03 2.87 2.89
C VAL A 95 -4.22 2.08 1.88
N PHE A 96 -4.77 0.95 1.43
CA PHE A 96 -4.25 0.19 0.30
C PHE A 96 -5.10 0.50 -0.93
N VAL A 97 -4.46 0.93 -2.01
CA VAL A 97 -5.11 1.21 -3.30
C VAL A 97 -4.45 0.38 -4.38
N ALA A 98 -5.25 -0.30 -5.19
CA ALA A 98 -4.78 -1.06 -6.34
C ALA A 98 -5.28 -0.40 -7.64
N PHE A 99 -4.36 -0.13 -8.55
CA PHE A 99 -4.63 0.44 -9.88
C PHE A 99 -4.33 -0.61 -10.95
N ARG A 100 -5.25 -0.78 -11.91
CA ARG A 100 -4.99 -1.60 -13.10
C ARG A 100 -4.08 -0.82 -14.05
N GLN A 101 -2.98 -1.42 -14.45
CA GLN A 101 -2.06 -0.87 -15.44
C GLN A 101 -2.59 -1.09 -16.87
N GLN A 102 -2.29 -0.14 -17.75
CA GLN A 102 -2.47 -0.32 -19.19
C GLN A 102 -1.27 -1.07 -19.79
N ASP A 103 -0.06 -0.72 -19.33
CA ASP A 103 1.21 -1.28 -19.77
C ASP A 103 2.16 -1.53 -18.58
N PRO A 104 3.21 -2.35 -18.73
CA PRO A 104 4.23 -2.53 -17.70
C PRO A 104 4.93 -1.21 -17.34
N MET A 105 5.19 -0.98 -16.05
CA MET A 105 5.77 0.25 -15.50
C MET A 105 7.31 0.21 -15.48
N VAL A 106 7.91 -0.10 -16.64
CA VAL A 106 9.37 -0.34 -16.76
C VAL A 106 10.22 0.85 -16.31
N MET A 107 9.77 2.08 -16.60
CA MET A 107 10.50 3.33 -16.33
C MET A 107 10.05 4.05 -15.06
N MET A 108 9.21 3.44 -14.22
CA MET A 108 8.76 4.10 -13.00
C MET A 108 9.90 4.24 -12.00
N MET A 109 10.04 5.46 -11.47
CA MET A 109 11.01 5.79 -10.44
C MET A 109 10.33 6.06 -9.11
N ALA A 110 10.99 5.67 -8.03
CA ALA A 110 10.55 6.00 -6.68
C ALA A 110 10.56 7.53 -6.49
N PRO A 111 9.55 8.11 -5.84
CA PRO A 111 9.62 9.50 -5.42
C PRO A 111 10.80 9.71 -4.46
N HIS A 112 11.39 10.91 -4.51
CA HIS A 112 12.54 11.25 -3.66
C HIS A 112 12.20 11.33 -2.17
N VAL A 113 10.93 11.59 -1.84
CA VAL A 113 10.42 11.70 -0.47
C VAL A 113 9.10 10.94 -0.34
N ARG A 114 8.77 10.55 0.89
CA ARG A 114 7.52 9.84 1.21
C ARG A 114 6.38 10.75 1.64
N HIS A 115 6.67 11.91 2.24
CA HIS A 115 5.65 12.87 2.66
C HIS A 115 5.12 13.66 1.47
N ASN A 116 3.94 14.27 1.65
CA ASN A 116 3.27 15.07 0.61
C ASN A 116 3.04 14.30 -0.70
N PHE A 117 2.93 12.97 -0.62
CA PHE A 117 2.58 12.14 -1.76
C PHE A 117 1.10 12.37 -2.13
N SER A 118 0.80 12.37 -3.43
CA SER A 118 -0.57 12.37 -3.95
C SER A 118 -0.84 11.04 -4.63
N THR A 119 -1.83 10.30 -4.13
CA THR A 119 -2.34 9.10 -4.79
C THR A 119 -3.23 9.43 -6.00
N ARG A 120 -3.73 10.67 -6.09
CA ARG A 120 -4.57 11.17 -7.20
C ARG A 120 -3.73 11.82 -8.30
#